data_AF-A0A938HSC5-F1
#
_entry.id   AF-A0A938HSC5-F1
#
_cell.length_a   1.000
_cell.length_b   1.000
_cell.length_c   1.000
_cell.angle_alpha   90.00
_cell.angle_beta   90.00
_cell.angle_gamma   90.00
#
_symmetry.space_group_name_H-M   'P 1'
#
loop_
_entity.id
_entity.type
_entity.pdbx_description
1 polymer ?
#
loop_
_entity_poly.entity_id
_entity_poly.type
_entity_poly.pdbx_seq_one_letter_code
_entity_poly.pdbx_strand_id
1 'polypeptide(L)' 'MRRPPWQRNDYLSWITLAKGEDTGVRRLGQMLDEPAAGDLNMNRVWRAR' A
#
# COMPACT_ATOMS: atom_id res chain seq x y z
N MET A 1 8.20 3.89 12.73
CA MET A 1 7.15 4.92 12.58
C MET A 1 5.80 4.25 12.37
N ARG A 2 4.69 4.84 12.86
CA ARG A 2 3.34 4.29 12.63
C ARG A 2 2.86 4.77 11.26
N ARG A 3 2.47 3.86 10.35
CA ARG A 3 1.86 4.23 9.06
C ARG A 3 0.72 5.24 9.30
N PRO A 4 0.67 6.37 8.59
CA PRO A 4 -0.46 7.29 8.69
C PRO A 4 -1.78 6.57 8.40
N PRO A 5 -2.86 6.84 9.15
CA PRO A 5 -4.15 6.17 8.97
C PRO A 5 -4.69 6.26 7.53
N TRP A 6 -4.42 7.37 6.84
CA TRP A 6 -4.83 7.57 5.45
C TRP A 6 -4.14 6.62 4.46
N GLN A 7 -2.91 6.16 4.73
CA GLN A 7 -2.21 5.24 3.81
C GLN A 7 -2.92 3.90 3.72
N ARG A 8 -3.54 3.44 4.81
CA ARG A 8 -4.31 2.19 4.81
C ARG A 8 -5.53 2.30 3.90
N ASN A 9 -6.23 3.43 3.92
CA ASN A 9 -7.40 3.66 3.08
C ASN A 9 -7.03 3.77 1.58
N ASP A 10 -5.86 4.34 1.26
CA ASP A 10 -5.33 4.38 -0.10
C ASP A 10 -5.04 2.98 -0.65
N TYR A 11 -4.42 2.11 0.15
CA TYR A 11 -4.16 0.71 -0.24
C TYR A 11 -5.45 -0.06 -0.50
N LEU A 12 -6.46 0.11 0.34
CA LEU A 12 -7.75 -0.57 0.17
C LEU A 12 -8.46 -0.09 -1.11
N SER A 13 -8.46 1.21 -1.37
CA SER A 13 -9.01 1.77 -2.62
C SER A 13 -8.24 1.25 -3.83
N TRP A 14 -6.92 1.20 -3.76
CA TRP A 14 -6.07 0.72 -4.86
C TRP A 14 -6.22 -0.79 -5.13
N ILE A 15 -6.42 -1.60 -4.10
CA ILE A 15 -6.70 -3.04 -4.24
C ILE A 15 -8.10 -3.27 -4.79
N THR A 16 -9.12 -2.57 -4.27
CA THR A 16 -10.53 -2.73 -4.70
C THR A 16 -10.78 -2.24 -6.13
N LEU A 17 -9.99 -1.27 -6.62
CA LEU A 17 -10.04 -0.80 -8.01
C LEU A 17 -9.32 -1.74 -9.01
N ALA A 18 -8.75 -2.86 -8.56
CA ALA A 18 -8.17 -3.84 -9.45
C ALA A 18 -9.26 -4.51 -10.30
N LYS A 19 -9.14 -4.42 -11.63
CA LYS A 19 -10.12 -5.00 -12.57
C LYS A 19 -10.08 -6.53 -12.66
N GLY A 20 -9.02 -7.15 -12.15
CA GLY A 20 -8.80 -8.60 -12.20
C GLY A 20 -8.32 -9.12 -10.86
N GLU A 21 -8.74 -10.33 -10.53
CA GLU A 21 -8.47 -10.98 -9.24
C GLU A 21 -6.96 -11.16 -9.00
N ASP A 22 -6.22 -11.59 -10.03
CA ASP A 22 -4.75 -11.67 -9.99
C ASP A 22 -4.07 -10.35 -9.66
N THR A 23 -4.63 -9.24 -10.14
CA THR A 23 -4.09 -7.90 -9.88
C THR A 23 -4.36 -7.48 -8.44
N GLY A 24 -5.54 -7.82 -7.89
CA GLY A 24 -5.85 -7.60 -6.48
C GLY A 24 -4.93 -8.37 -5.56
N VAL A 25 -4.70 -9.66 -5.84
CA VAL A 25 -3.82 -10.54 -5.06
C VAL A 25 -2.37 -10.05 -5.07
N ARG A 26 -1.84 -9.64 -6.24
CA ARG A 26 -0.48 -9.09 -6.34
C ARG A 26 -0.31 -7.79 -5.55
N ARG A 27 -1.31 -6.91 -5.58
CA ARG A 27 -1.31 -5.65 -4.81
C ARG A 27 -1.41 -5.90 -3.30
N LEU A 28 -2.17 -6.92 -2.90
CA LEU A 28 -2.25 -7.37 -1.51
C LEU A 28 -0.89 -7.87 -1.02
N GLY A 29 -0.21 -8.71 -1.81
CA GLY A 29 1.16 -9.14 -1.54
C GLY A 29 2.10 -7.95 -1.36
N GLN A 30 2.04 -6.97 -2.27
CA GLN A 30 2.85 -5.75 -2.17
C GLN A 30 2.57 -4.94 -0.88
N MET A 31 1.32 -4.88 -0.41
CA MET A 31 0.98 -4.20 0.85
C MET A 31 1.60 -4.88 2.07
N LEU A 32 1.66 -6.21 2.04
CA LEU A 32 2.17 -7.06 3.10
C LEU A 32 3.70 -7.14 3.11
N ASP A 33 4.33 -7.12 1.92
CA ASP A 33 5.78 -7.17 1.73
C ASP A 33 6.46 -5.81 1.96
N GLU A 34 5.74 -4.70 1.82
CA GLU A 34 6.33 -3.39 2.12
C GLU A 34 6.64 -3.27 3.62
N PRO A 35 7.92 -3.08 3.99
CA PRO A 35 8.35 -3.13 5.37
C PRO A 35 7.67 -2.04 6.21
N ALA A 36 7.31 -2.41 7.44
CA ALA A 36 6.74 -1.52 8.45
C ALA A 36 7.66 -0.33 8.84
N ALA A 37 8.86 -0.23 8.25
CA ALA A 37 9.78 0.89 8.39
C ALA A 37 9.15 2.24 7.96
N GLY A 38 8.12 2.23 7.10
CA GLY A 38 7.26 3.40 6.90
C GLY A 38 7.77 4.44 5.88
N ASP A 39 8.92 4.19 5.25
CA ASP A 39 9.54 5.12 4.29
C ASP A 39 9.14 4.86 2.83
N LEU A 40 8.54 3.70 2.56
CA LEU A 40 8.04 3.32 1.23
C LEU A 40 6.52 3.14 1.29
N ASN A 41 5.84 3.75 0.31
CA ASN A 41 4.42 3.61 0.06
C ASN A 41 4.19 3.43 -1.43
N MET A 42 3.69 2.27 -1.87
CA MET A 42 3.38 2.01 -3.28
C MET A 42 4.56 2.36 -4.21
N ASN A 43 5.78 1.92 -3.87
CA ASN A 43 7.01 2.28 -4.60
C ASN A 43 7.31 3.80 -4.72
N ARG A 44 6.63 4.65 -3.95
CA ARG A 44 6.97 6.07 -3.79
C ARG A 44 7.57 6.27 -2.40
N VAL A 45 8.68 6.99 -2.34
CA VAL A 45 9.30 7.39 -1.06
C VAL A 45 8.32 8.36 -0.39
N TRP A 46 7.64 7.89 0.67
CA TRP A 46 6.76 8.75 1.44
C TRP A 46 7.61 9.52 2.44
N ARG A 47 7.89 10.80 2.15
CA ARG A 47 8.50 11.71 3.13
C ARG A 47 7.36 12.34 3.93
N ALA A 48 7.13 11.85 5.15
CA ALA A 48 6.37 12.61 6.13
C ALA A 48 7.12 13.93 6.35
N ARG A 49 6.46 15.06 6.08
CA ARG A 49 7.03 16.40 6.28
C ARG A 49 6.93 16.80 7.74
#